data_AF-A0A0W0ZNK6-F1
#
_entry.id   AF-A0A0W0ZNK6-F1
#
_cell.length_a   1.000
_cell.length_b   1.000
_cell.length_c   1.000
_cell.angle_alpha   90.00
_cell.angle_beta   90.00
_cell.angle_gamma   90.00
#
_symmetry.space_group_name_H-M   'P 1'
#
loop_
_entity.id
_entity.type
_entity.pdbx_description
1 polymer ?
#
loop_
_entity_poly.entity_id
_entity_poly.type
_entity_poly.pdbx_seq_one_letter_code
_entity_poly.pdbx_strand_id
1 'polypeptide(L)'
;MPHPKYMSFPPPPPPIPDNGIPLTPQEWAKAMLDKDVFYKRIKLGNKELDLMKTKLGADISILDLGRHTIALFKNFPPEYVDYYKALQVEIAARIPEEQDRPLICLEIKGSKRIEDKSPADVGMAGGTGPLSDATALENLVRHMSEIGKAPFDEKRQEIAVAMQNFSGVMYSMPPPRDKEHAHDGASFLRLYKSARQDMPCTSLHILTNTGHSNKSYFGNDYLLGKAKFGDVDDMTIKVAHRIKVASQKRPPGERVLVLGTTDAAHKKLYPNLLSNRNLESVLPTGVFEGPDPQSYLQKAVHAVKKAYYGEEAQVYLQTIINQAKAGKVNDPMPNEERTCGQAFVDFAVHFARNSQCTALLFSCTEIPMLLHTKVSANSEQTYEDLLKEALPKTIAYYDTEKIFVDEIAKKSATLQLHPEMRSTSSLRRGGLSHYHVLHAKLDKVKEEILKYCHSFIDLDNELHLQKRNVLLATLQFFEDGNQQALDDAKARNPRYADAKLRSNTLALVTKGERLAALVAAEQEKMPSFQEMKAQLNDGRKQELANAEEKEPPVMLQAGNF
;
A
#
# COMPACT_ATOMS: atom_id res chain seq x y z
N MET A 1 -12.69 -31.91 8.31
CA MET A 1 -11.40 -32.42 7.78
C MET A 1 -10.28 -31.57 8.36
N PRO A 2 -9.22 -32.15 8.95
CA PRO A 2 -8.12 -31.36 9.49
C PRO A 2 -7.25 -30.82 8.34
N HIS A 3 -6.92 -29.54 8.37
CA HIS A 3 -5.90 -28.94 7.49
C HIS A 3 -4.55 -29.65 7.70
N PRO A 4 -3.76 -29.93 6.65
CA PRO A 4 -2.43 -30.48 6.81
C PRO A 4 -1.59 -29.52 7.67
N LYS A 5 -0.94 -30.06 8.70
CA LYS A 5 0.00 -29.33 9.57
C LYS A 5 1.21 -28.93 8.72
N TYR A 6 1.40 -27.64 8.49
CA TYR A 6 2.62 -27.12 7.90
C TYR A 6 3.78 -27.26 8.91
N MET A 7 4.91 -27.84 8.48
CA MET A 7 6.18 -27.77 9.20
C MET A 7 6.82 -26.41 8.89
N SER A 8 7.01 -25.56 9.89
CA SER A 8 7.72 -24.29 9.75
C SER A 8 9.22 -24.52 9.95
N PHE A 9 10.03 -24.20 8.95
CA PHE A 9 11.49 -24.11 9.06
C PHE A 9 11.91 -22.64 9.12
N PRO A 10 13.06 -22.30 9.75
CA PRO A 10 13.61 -20.95 9.72
C PRO A 10 13.97 -20.55 8.27
N PRO A 11 13.86 -19.27 7.88
CA PRO A 11 14.27 -18.81 6.56
C PRO A 11 15.80 -18.92 6.44
N PRO A 12 16.35 -19.52 5.37
CA PRO A 12 17.77 -19.57 5.13
C PRO A 12 18.26 -18.35 4.36
N PRO A 13 19.59 -18.15 4.33
CA PRO A 13 20.24 -17.18 3.47
C PRO A 13 19.95 -17.43 1.98
N PRO A 14 20.27 -16.46 1.08
CA PRO A 14 20.08 -16.59 -0.36
C PRO A 14 20.70 -17.89 -0.88
N PRO A 15 20.14 -18.47 -1.95
CA PRO A 15 20.63 -19.72 -2.50
C PRO A 15 22.10 -19.57 -2.87
N ILE A 16 22.94 -20.30 -2.15
CA ILE A 16 24.33 -20.52 -2.49
C ILE A 16 24.32 -21.69 -3.49
N PRO A 17 24.65 -21.49 -4.78
CA PRO A 17 24.84 -22.58 -5.73
C PRO A 17 25.95 -23.51 -5.23
N ASP A 18 26.07 -24.68 -5.84
CA ASP A 18 27.07 -25.70 -5.46
C ASP A 18 28.53 -25.17 -5.52
N ASN A 19 28.75 -24.00 -6.14
CA ASN A 19 30.04 -23.30 -6.21
C ASN A 19 30.33 -22.35 -5.02
N GLY A 20 29.43 -22.20 -4.05
CA GLY A 20 29.66 -21.38 -2.86
C GLY A 20 29.42 -19.87 -3.03
N ILE A 21 29.04 -19.37 -4.21
CA ILE A 21 28.91 -17.93 -4.49
C ILE A 21 27.42 -17.54 -4.54
N PRO A 22 26.91 -16.70 -3.60
CA PRO A 22 25.51 -16.27 -3.62
C PRO A 22 25.11 -15.70 -4.99
N LEU A 23 23.97 -16.13 -5.53
CA LEU A 23 23.43 -15.55 -6.77
C LEU A 23 23.10 -14.07 -6.57
N THR A 24 23.36 -13.25 -7.59
CA THR A 24 22.82 -11.90 -7.63
C THR A 24 21.28 -11.93 -7.71
N PRO A 25 20.57 -10.85 -7.30
CA PRO A 25 19.12 -10.78 -7.44
C PRO A 25 18.60 -11.11 -8.85
N GLN A 26 19.29 -10.64 -9.89
CA GLN A 26 18.94 -10.88 -11.29
C GLN A 26 19.19 -12.33 -11.72
N GLU A 27 20.31 -12.93 -11.33
CA GLU A 27 20.57 -14.35 -11.60
C GLU A 27 19.57 -15.25 -10.87
N TRP A 28 19.19 -14.88 -9.65
CA TRP A 28 18.16 -15.58 -8.89
C TRP A 28 16.80 -15.50 -9.59
N ALA A 29 16.38 -14.30 -9.99
CA ALA A 29 15.12 -14.08 -10.70
C ALA A 29 15.07 -14.87 -12.02
N LYS A 30 16.15 -14.84 -12.80
CA LYS A 30 16.29 -15.66 -14.00
C LYS A 30 16.20 -17.14 -13.65
N ALA A 31 16.99 -17.65 -12.71
CA ALA A 31 16.97 -19.06 -12.32
C ALA A 31 15.59 -19.54 -11.81
N MET A 32 14.83 -18.66 -11.15
CA MET A 32 13.45 -18.93 -10.74
C MET A 32 12.50 -19.13 -11.92
N LEU A 33 12.75 -18.44 -13.05
CA LEU A 33 11.88 -18.45 -14.24
C LEU A 33 12.42 -19.29 -15.41
N ASP A 34 13.73 -19.54 -15.48
CA ASP A 34 14.47 -20.21 -16.57
C ASP A 34 14.29 -21.72 -16.59
N LYS A 35 13.66 -22.26 -15.55
CA LYS A 35 13.15 -23.61 -15.60
C LYS A 35 11.69 -23.54 -16.06
N ASP A 36 11.34 -24.25 -17.12
CA ASP A 36 9.96 -24.60 -17.55
C ASP A 36 9.02 -25.00 -16.37
N VAL A 37 9.64 -25.35 -15.26
CA VAL A 37 9.20 -25.52 -13.88
C VAL A 37 8.32 -24.42 -13.29
N PHE A 38 8.57 -23.10 -13.38
CA PHE A 38 7.74 -22.17 -12.60
C PHE A 38 6.27 -22.22 -13.06
N TYR A 39 6.04 -22.24 -14.37
CA TYR A 39 4.69 -22.36 -14.95
C TYR A 39 4.17 -23.81 -15.03
N LYS A 40 5.02 -24.83 -15.27
CA LYS A 40 4.59 -26.24 -15.17
C LYS A 40 4.28 -26.66 -13.72
N ARG A 41 4.96 -26.13 -12.71
CA ARG A 41 4.79 -26.50 -11.27
C ARG A 41 3.74 -25.68 -10.53
N ILE A 42 3.43 -24.46 -10.99
CA ILE A 42 2.16 -23.80 -10.66
C ILE A 42 0.96 -24.67 -11.09
N LYS A 43 1.11 -25.51 -12.12
CA LYS A 43 0.11 -26.51 -12.57
C LYS A 43 0.31 -27.94 -12.03
N LEU A 44 1.43 -28.30 -11.41
CA LEU A 44 1.76 -29.68 -11.04
C LEU A 44 2.23 -29.73 -9.57
N GLY A 45 1.34 -30.21 -8.70
CA GLY A 45 1.47 -30.12 -7.24
C GLY A 45 2.62 -30.88 -6.56
N ASN A 46 2.88 -30.44 -5.32
CA ASN A 46 3.56 -30.98 -4.13
C ASN A 46 4.86 -31.82 -4.21
N LYS A 47 5.16 -32.65 -5.23
CA LYS A 47 6.32 -33.58 -5.14
C LYS A 47 7.69 -32.96 -5.44
N GLU A 48 7.75 -31.83 -6.12
CA GLU A 48 9.03 -31.15 -6.46
C GLU A 48 9.30 -29.88 -5.62
N LEU A 49 8.37 -29.53 -4.72
CA LEU A 49 8.46 -28.40 -3.80
C LEU A 49 9.51 -28.61 -2.70
N ASP A 50 9.70 -29.87 -2.28
CA ASP A 50 10.69 -30.20 -1.25
C ASP A 50 12.14 -29.96 -1.71
N LEU A 51 12.43 -30.07 -3.02
CA LEU A 51 13.75 -29.74 -3.59
C LEU A 51 14.04 -28.23 -3.58
N MET A 52 12.99 -27.39 -3.64
CA MET A 52 13.10 -25.93 -3.53
C MET A 52 13.26 -25.50 -2.07
N LYS A 53 12.60 -26.16 -1.11
CA LYS A 53 12.86 -25.95 0.32
C LYS A 53 14.32 -26.18 0.69
N THR A 54 14.95 -27.21 0.10
CA THR A 54 16.37 -27.51 0.35
C THR A 54 17.33 -26.52 -0.29
N LYS A 55 16.99 -25.91 -1.44
CA LYS A 55 17.88 -25.00 -2.19
C LYS A 55 17.66 -23.50 -1.92
N LEU A 56 16.46 -23.09 -1.52
CA LEU A 56 16.04 -21.68 -1.45
C LEU A 56 15.63 -21.24 -0.04
N GLY A 57 15.42 -22.22 0.85
CA GLY A 57 14.46 -22.31 1.96
C GLY A 57 13.55 -21.16 2.38
N ALA A 58 13.09 -20.34 1.46
CA ALA A 58 11.72 -19.87 1.54
C ALA A 58 10.78 -21.09 1.52
N ASP A 59 9.84 -21.15 2.47
CA ASP A 59 8.73 -22.10 2.39
C ASP A 59 7.77 -21.58 1.33
N ILE A 60 7.96 -22.08 0.11
CA ILE A 60 7.07 -21.78 -1.01
C ILE A 60 5.90 -22.75 -0.91
N SER A 61 4.68 -22.26 -1.06
CA SER A 61 3.48 -23.10 -1.18
C SER A 61 2.67 -22.61 -2.37
N ILE A 62 2.05 -23.53 -3.10
CA ILE A 62 1.24 -23.19 -4.27
C ILE A 62 -0.22 -23.51 -3.93
N LEU A 63 -1.08 -22.48 -3.96
CA LEU A 63 -2.52 -22.64 -3.79
C LEU A 63 -3.20 -22.75 -5.17
N ASP A 64 -3.76 -23.91 -5.48
CA ASP A 64 -4.61 -24.11 -6.65
C ASP A 64 -6.05 -23.72 -6.33
N LEU A 65 -6.59 -22.77 -7.10
CA LEU A 65 -7.92 -22.21 -6.91
C LEU A 65 -8.73 -22.23 -8.22
N GLY A 66 -8.49 -23.24 -9.06
CA GLY A 66 -9.23 -23.48 -10.31
C GLY A 66 -8.40 -23.13 -11.54
N ARG A 67 -8.78 -22.07 -12.27
CA ARG A 67 -7.97 -21.57 -13.41
C ARG A 67 -6.79 -20.70 -12.98
N HIS A 68 -6.74 -20.32 -11.70
CA HIS A 68 -5.73 -19.44 -11.14
C HIS A 68 -4.98 -20.13 -10.02
N THR A 69 -3.71 -19.78 -9.90
CA THR A 69 -2.82 -20.33 -8.90
C THR A 69 -2.06 -19.19 -8.23
N ILE A 70 -1.89 -19.26 -6.91
CA ILE A 70 -1.15 -18.27 -6.13
C ILE A 70 0.14 -18.90 -5.61
N ALA A 71 1.28 -18.25 -5.87
CA ALA A 71 2.54 -18.57 -5.22
C ALA A 71 2.62 -17.87 -3.86
N LEU A 72 2.73 -18.64 -2.78
CA LEU A 72 2.92 -18.16 -1.43
C LEU A 72 4.40 -18.27 -1.06
N PHE A 73 4.99 -17.16 -0.63
CA PHE A 73 6.34 -17.11 -0.05
C PHE A 73 6.20 -16.75 1.42
N LYS A 74 6.50 -17.69 2.32
CA LYS A 74 6.41 -17.47 3.77
C LYS A 74 7.76 -17.11 4.40
N ASN A 75 7.72 -16.34 5.48
CA ASN A 75 8.90 -15.92 6.26
C ASN A 75 10.02 -15.29 5.43
N PHE A 76 9.68 -14.52 4.40
CA PHE A 76 10.67 -13.87 3.55
C PHE A 76 11.43 -12.79 4.34
N PRO A 77 12.78 -12.79 4.38
CA PRO A 77 13.49 -11.82 5.20
C PRO A 77 13.42 -10.41 4.60
N PRO A 78 13.20 -9.35 5.41
CA PRO A 78 13.13 -7.97 4.94
C PRO A 78 14.39 -7.53 4.18
N GLU A 79 15.55 -7.99 4.62
CA GLU A 79 16.83 -7.66 4.02
C GLU A 79 17.02 -8.27 2.64
N TYR A 80 16.10 -9.04 2.06
CA TYR A 80 16.20 -9.62 0.71
C TYR A 80 15.07 -9.19 -0.24
N VAL A 81 14.29 -8.14 0.08
CA VAL A 81 13.13 -7.73 -0.75
C VAL A 81 13.48 -7.28 -2.17
N ASP A 82 14.71 -6.90 -2.44
CA ASP A 82 15.23 -6.62 -3.78
C ASP A 82 15.27 -7.86 -4.69
N TYR A 83 15.39 -9.08 -4.14
CA TYR A 83 15.25 -10.32 -4.90
C TYR A 83 13.83 -10.45 -5.43
N TYR A 84 12.82 -10.16 -4.60
CA TYR A 84 11.42 -10.15 -5.03
C TYR A 84 11.18 -9.12 -6.13
N LYS A 85 11.78 -7.93 -6.03
CA LYS A 85 11.74 -6.94 -7.12
C LYS A 85 12.39 -7.45 -8.40
N ALA A 86 13.57 -8.05 -8.31
CA ALA A 86 14.24 -8.65 -9.47
C ALA A 86 13.36 -9.72 -10.15
N LEU A 87 12.65 -10.55 -9.37
CA LEU A 87 11.66 -11.50 -9.89
C LEU A 87 10.53 -10.79 -10.64
N GLN A 88 9.96 -9.71 -10.09
CA GLN A 88 8.90 -8.96 -10.77
C GLN A 88 9.37 -8.26 -12.04
N VAL A 89 10.63 -7.78 -12.09
CA VAL A 89 11.26 -7.24 -13.31
C VAL A 89 11.33 -8.32 -14.38
N GLU A 90 11.84 -9.50 -14.04
CA GLU A 90 12.01 -10.60 -14.99
C GLU A 90 10.64 -11.15 -15.45
N ILE A 91 9.63 -11.21 -14.57
CA ILE A 91 8.24 -11.53 -14.94
C ILE A 91 7.72 -10.50 -15.96
N ALA A 92 7.86 -9.21 -15.70
CA ALA A 92 7.36 -8.15 -16.58
C ALA A 92 8.03 -8.19 -17.97
N ALA A 93 9.32 -8.54 -18.02
CA ALA A 93 10.05 -8.69 -19.28
C ALA A 93 9.55 -9.88 -20.11
N ARG A 94 9.20 -11.01 -19.47
CA ARG A 94 8.74 -12.23 -20.14
C ARG A 94 7.24 -12.23 -20.44
N ILE A 95 6.44 -11.60 -19.58
CA ILE A 95 4.98 -11.50 -19.67
C ILE A 95 4.60 -10.02 -19.60
N PRO A 96 4.63 -9.32 -20.76
CA PRO A 96 4.32 -7.90 -20.80
C PRO A 96 2.89 -7.62 -20.34
N GLU A 97 1.96 -8.49 -20.71
CA GLU A 97 0.55 -8.37 -20.37
C GLU A 97 0.32 -8.63 -18.87
N GLU A 98 -0.21 -7.62 -18.18
CA GLU A 98 -0.21 -7.55 -16.71
C GLU A 98 -1.14 -8.59 -16.08
N GLN A 99 -2.30 -8.82 -16.70
CA GLN A 99 -3.32 -9.77 -16.26
C GLN A 99 -2.87 -11.23 -16.35
N ASP A 100 -1.88 -11.53 -17.19
CA ASP A 100 -1.33 -12.87 -17.38
C ASP A 100 -0.18 -13.18 -16.42
N ARG A 101 0.27 -12.19 -15.64
CA ARG A 101 1.35 -12.34 -14.66
C ARG A 101 0.89 -13.23 -13.49
N PRO A 102 1.79 -14.02 -12.91
CA PRO A 102 1.46 -14.92 -11.81
C PRO A 102 1.09 -14.12 -10.56
N LEU A 103 0.12 -14.66 -9.81
CA LEU A 103 -0.30 -14.11 -8.53
C LEU A 103 0.70 -14.51 -7.43
N ILE A 104 1.21 -13.53 -6.69
CA ILE A 104 2.22 -13.77 -5.64
C ILE A 104 1.76 -13.17 -4.32
N CYS A 105 1.79 -13.98 -3.26
CA CYS A 105 1.65 -13.51 -1.88
C CYS A 105 2.99 -13.71 -1.15
N LEU A 106 3.50 -12.65 -0.55
CA LEU A 106 4.79 -12.62 0.12
C LEU A 106 4.60 -12.19 1.58
N GLU A 107 4.75 -13.12 2.52
CA GLU A 107 4.82 -12.82 3.96
C GLU A 107 6.27 -12.52 4.34
N ILE A 108 6.48 -11.33 4.89
CA ILE A 108 7.79 -10.76 5.22
C ILE A 108 7.89 -10.69 6.73
N LYS A 109 8.93 -11.30 7.30
CA LYS A 109 9.11 -11.37 8.75
C LYS A 109 10.56 -11.12 9.15
N GLY A 110 10.76 -10.15 10.03
CA GLY A 110 12.01 -10.00 10.75
C GLY A 110 12.29 -11.18 11.67
N SER A 111 13.56 -11.35 12.05
CA SER A 111 14.04 -12.50 12.82
C SER A 111 13.28 -12.76 14.13
N LYS A 112 12.82 -11.71 14.81
CA LYS A 112 12.03 -11.82 16.06
C LYS A 112 10.55 -12.14 15.83
N ARG A 113 10.08 -12.15 14.58
CA ARG A 113 8.68 -12.40 14.20
C ARG A 113 8.46 -13.75 13.51
N ILE A 114 9.51 -14.54 13.26
CA ILE A 114 9.41 -15.83 12.55
C ILE A 114 8.44 -16.80 13.24
N GLU A 115 8.55 -16.93 14.56
CA GLU A 115 7.70 -17.83 15.36
C GLU A 115 6.37 -17.18 15.79
N ASP A 116 6.19 -15.89 15.52
CA ASP A 116 4.99 -15.14 15.87
C ASP A 116 3.82 -15.57 14.97
N LYS A 117 2.76 -16.06 15.62
CA LYS A 117 1.51 -16.52 14.99
C LYS A 117 0.43 -15.43 14.93
N SER A 118 0.71 -14.25 15.46
CA SER A 118 -0.19 -13.10 15.32
C SER A 118 -0.29 -12.68 13.84
N PRO A 119 -1.39 -12.02 13.44
CA PRO A 119 -1.46 -11.41 12.12
C PRO A 119 -0.27 -10.48 11.87
N ALA A 120 0.16 -10.39 10.61
CA ALA A 120 1.14 -9.40 10.19
C ALA A 120 0.65 -7.98 10.53
N ASP A 121 1.57 -7.07 10.76
CA ASP A 121 1.22 -5.71 11.19
C ASP A 121 0.51 -4.97 10.04
N VAL A 122 1.08 -5.08 8.84
CA VAL A 122 0.59 -4.41 7.64
C VAL A 122 0.45 -5.39 6.47
N GLY A 123 -0.66 -5.30 5.77
CA GLY A 123 -0.92 -5.97 4.50
C GLY A 123 -0.92 -4.94 3.37
N MET A 124 -0.39 -5.31 2.23
CA MET A 124 -0.30 -4.48 1.03
C MET A 124 -1.04 -5.18 -0.10
N ALA A 125 -2.19 -4.66 -0.52
CA ALA A 125 -2.95 -5.18 -1.65
C ALA A 125 -2.50 -4.47 -2.94
N GLY A 126 -1.67 -5.17 -3.72
CA GLY A 126 -1.15 -4.71 -5.00
C GLY A 126 -1.76 -5.48 -6.17
N GLY A 127 -0.95 -5.72 -7.19
CA GLY A 127 -1.22 -6.57 -8.35
C GLY A 127 -1.70 -5.82 -9.58
N THR A 128 -2.10 -4.55 -9.46
CA THR A 128 -2.38 -3.69 -10.63
C THR A 128 -1.13 -2.93 -11.13
N GLY A 129 0.01 -3.60 -11.08
CA GLY A 129 1.34 -3.08 -11.30
C GLY A 129 2.37 -3.82 -10.45
N PRO A 130 2.57 -5.14 -10.61
CA PRO A 130 3.42 -5.93 -9.70
C PRO A 130 4.84 -5.37 -9.50
N LEU A 131 5.37 -4.70 -10.52
CA LEU A 131 6.67 -4.04 -10.45
C LEU A 131 6.66 -2.75 -9.60
N SER A 132 5.58 -1.95 -9.68
CA SER A 132 5.42 -0.77 -8.82
C SER A 132 5.16 -1.20 -7.36
N ASP A 133 4.42 -2.29 -7.14
CA ASP A 133 4.25 -2.86 -5.80
C ASP A 133 5.58 -3.33 -5.19
N ALA A 134 6.41 -4.03 -5.97
CA ALA A 134 7.72 -4.48 -5.50
C ALA A 134 8.67 -3.32 -5.24
N THR A 135 8.56 -2.24 -6.03
CA THR A 135 9.31 -1.00 -5.80
C THR A 135 8.86 -0.31 -4.51
N ALA A 136 7.55 -0.19 -4.28
CA ALA A 136 6.99 0.35 -3.04
C ALA A 136 7.42 -0.47 -1.81
N LEU A 137 7.47 -1.80 -1.93
CA LEU A 137 7.94 -2.68 -0.87
C LEU A 137 9.43 -2.48 -0.57
N GLU A 138 10.28 -2.41 -1.60
CA GLU A 138 11.71 -2.11 -1.43
C GLU A 138 11.88 -0.75 -0.73
N ASN A 139 11.14 0.27 -1.17
CA ASN A 139 11.17 1.61 -0.57
C ASN A 139 10.66 1.63 0.88
N LEU A 140 9.68 0.80 1.23
CA LEU A 140 9.24 0.60 2.61
C LEU A 140 10.37 0.06 3.48
N VAL A 141 11.08 -0.98 3.03
CA VAL A 141 12.21 -1.52 3.77
C VAL A 141 13.31 -0.48 3.92
N ARG A 142 13.68 0.23 2.83
CA ARG A 142 14.67 1.31 2.87
C ARG A 142 14.32 2.41 3.86
N HIS A 143 13.04 2.82 3.87
CA HIS A 143 12.54 3.86 4.75
C HIS A 143 12.61 3.43 6.21
N MET A 144 12.14 2.23 6.52
CA MET A 144 12.11 1.70 7.88
C MET A 144 13.48 1.31 8.43
N SER A 145 14.44 0.95 7.57
CA SER A 145 15.81 0.64 7.97
C SER A 145 16.77 1.82 7.89
N GLU A 146 16.30 2.99 7.45
CA GLU A 146 17.08 4.24 7.36
C GLU A 146 18.36 4.16 6.52
N ILE A 147 18.44 3.25 5.55
CA ILE A 147 19.65 3.05 4.72
C ILE A 147 19.75 4.02 3.53
N GLY A 148 18.75 4.89 3.34
CA GLY A 148 18.68 5.82 2.22
C GLY A 148 18.74 5.13 0.85
N LYS A 149 19.61 5.64 -0.04
CA LYS A 149 19.81 5.13 -1.41
C LYS A 149 20.89 4.04 -1.51
N ALA A 150 21.51 3.63 -0.40
CA ALA A 150 22.60 2.65 -0.42
C ALA A 150 22.12 1.29 -0.98
N PRO A 151 22.93 0.58 -1.79
CA PRO A 151 22.59 -0.77 -2.26
C PRO A 151 22.25 -1.73 -1.11
N PHE A 152 21.31 -2.65 -1.35
CA PHE A 152 20.85 -3.59 -0.31
C PHE A 152 21.93 -4.59 0.11
N ASP A 153 22.73 -5.07 -0.85
CA ASP A 153 23.85 -5.98 -0.64
C ASP A 153 24.93 -5.41 0.30
N GLU A 154 25.19 -4.11 0.22
CA GLU A 154 26.08 -3.40 1.14
C GLU A 154 25.49 -3.23 2.55
N LYS A 155 24.16 -3.37 2.71
CA LYS A 155 23.41 -3.00 3.91
C LYS A 155 22.59 -4.11 4.55
N ARG A 156 22.69 -5.36 4.07
CA ARG A 156 21.87 -6.50 4.52
C ARG A 156 21.79 -6.62 6.05
N GLN A 157 22.94 -6.57 6.73
CA GLN A 157 23.00 -6.74 8.18
C GLN A 157 22.33 -5.58 8.93
N GLU A 158 22.52 -4.34 8.48
CA GLU A 158 21.86 -3.16 9.06
C GLU A 158 20.34 -3.27 8.91
N ILE A 159 19.87 -3.69 7.72
CA ILE A 159 18.44 -3.92 7.45
C ILE A 159 17.89 -5.02 8.36
N ALA A 160 18.58 -6.16 8.45
CA ALA A 160 18.14 -7.30 9.27
C ALA A 160 17.96 -6.91 10.74
N VAL A 161 18.88 -6.10 11.28
CA VAL A 161 18.81 -5.59 12.65
C VAL A 161 17.68 -4.58 12.83
N ALA A 162 17.56 -3.60 11.93
CA ALA A 162 16.52 -2.58 12.02
C ALA A 162 15.10 -3.17 11.87
N MET A 163 14.95 -4.16 10.98
CA MET A 163 13.68 -4.77 10.62
C MET A 163 13.36 -6.05 11.42
N GLN A 164 14.15 -6.39 12.44
CA GLN A 164 13.98 -7.64 13.21
C GLN A 164 12.57 -7.85 13.80
N ASN A 165 11.84 -6.77 14.10
CA ASN A 165 10.49 -6.80 14.67
C ASN A 165 9.37 -6.62 13.62
N PHE A 166 9.71 -6.40 12.35
CA PHE A 166 8.75 -6.15 11.30
C PHE A 166 7.96 -7.41 10.91
N SER A 167 6.68 -7.26 10.64
CA SER A 167 5.89 -8.28 9.94
C SER A 167 4.93 -7.62 8.96
N GLY A 168 5.02 -8.01 7.69
CA GLY A 168 4.16 -7.51 6.63
C GLY A 168 3.75 -8.61 5.65
N VAL A 169 2.70 -8.36 4.87
CA VAL A 169 2.28 -9.25 3.77
C VAL A 169 2.04 -8.42 2.52
N MET A 170 2.62 -8.81 1.39
CA MET A 170 2.29 -8.29 0.07
C MET A 170 1.38 -9.28 -0.65
N TYR A 171 0.16 -8.86 -0.99
CA TYR A 171 -0.76 -9.57 -1.87
C TYR A 171 -0.66 -8.96 -3.27
N SER A 172 0.29 -9.42 -4.08
CA SER A 172 0.43 -9.01 -5.48
C SER A 172 -0.59 -9.77 -6.33
N MET A 173 -1.82 -9.29 -6.26
CA MET A 173 -3.00 -9.89 -6.86
C MET A 173 -3.95 -8.77 -7.33
N PRO A 174 -4.12 -8.51 -8.64
CA PRO A 174 -4.81 -7.30 -9.09
C PRO A 174 -6.23 -7.21 -8.52
N PRO A 175 -6.62 -6.15 -7.79
CA PRO A 175 -8.03 -5.93 -7.43
C PRO A 175 -8.93 -5.89 -8.68
N PRO A 176 -10.20 -6.34 -8.59
CA PRO A 176 -11.14 -6.27 -9.69
C PRO A 176 -11.27 -4.82 -10.12
N ARG A 177 -11.17 -4.56 -11.43
CA ARG A 177 -11.19 -3.20 -11.98
C ARG A 177 -12.63 -2.70 -12.23
N ASP A 178 -13.56 -3.61 -12.53
CA ASP A 178 -14.98 -3.33 -12.74
C ASP A 178 -15.88 -4.51 -12.31
N LYS A 179 -17.20 -4.34 -12.46
CA LYS A 179 -18.20 -5.35 -12.10
C LYS A 179 -18.15 -6.59 -12.99
N GLU A 180 -17.77 -6.47 -14.27
CA GLU A 180 -17.71 -7.60 -15.20
C GLU A 180 -16.55 -8.54 -14.85
N HIS A 181 -15.37 -7.98 -14.53
CA HIS A 181 -14.24 -8.72 -13.97
C HIS A 181 -14.54 -9.21 -12.54
N ALA A 182 -15.44 -8.55 -11.81
CA ALA A 182 -15.96 -9.03 -10.53
C ALA A 182 -17.06 -10.10 -10.67
N HIS A 183 -17.62 -10.35 -11.86
CA HIS A 183 -18.61 -11.41 -12.09
C HIS A 183 -17.97 -12.79 -12.34
N ASP A 184 -16.72 -12.84 -12.84
CA ASP A 184 -15.80 -13.96 -12.56
C ASP A 184 -15.32 -13.95 -11.09
N GLY A 185 -15.62 -12.89 -10.34
CA GLY A 185 -15.11 -12.55 -9.01
C GLY A 185 -15.63 -13.38 -7.84
N ALA A 186 -16.48 -14.38 -8.07
CA ALA A 186 -16.60 -15.49 -7.11
C ALA A 186 -15.25 -16.22 -6.94
N SER A 187 -14.41 -16.24 -7.99
CA SER A 187 -13.03 -16.72 -7.93
C SER A 187 -12.14 -15.71 -7.20
N PHE A 188 -12.05 -14.46 -7.65
CA PHE A 188 -11.17 -13.44 -7.04
C PHE A 188 -11.42 -13.20 -5.55
N LEU A 189 -12.67 -12.99 -5.13
CA LEU A 189 -13.00 -12.77 -3.73
C LEU A 189 -12.62 -14.00 -2.90
N ARG A 190 -12.79 -15.21 -3.46
CA ARG A 190 -12.33 -16.45 -2.85
C ARG A 190 -10.80 -16.55 -2.82
N LEU A 191 -10.09 -16.09 -3.85
CA LEU A 191 -8.63 -16.03 -3.90
C LEU A 191 -8.10 -15.15 -2.77
N TYR A 192 -8.54 -13.89 -2.72
CA TYR A 192 -8.13 -12.94 -1.70
C TYR A 192 -8.54 -13.37 -0.30
N LYS A 193 -9.74 -13.94 -0.14
CA LYS A 193 -10.19 -14.49 1.14
C LYS A 193 -9.28 -15.62 1.61
N SER A 194 -8.92 -16.54 0.72
CA SER A 194 -8.04 -17.67 1.05
C SER A 194 -6.63 -17.16 1.40
N ALA A 195 -6.07 -16.25 0.58
CA ALA A 195 -4.76 -15.64 0.85
C ALA A 195 -4.73 -14.88 2.19
N ARG A 196 -5.76 -14.10 2.52
CA ARG A 196 -5.85 -13.38 3.80
C ARG A 196 -6.19 -14.28 4.99
N GLN A 197 -6.71 -15.49 4.76
CA GLN A 197 -6.85 -16.50 5.81
C GLN A 197 -5.49 -17.16 6.11
N ASP A 198 -4.71 -17.45 5.08
CA ASP A 198 -3.40 -18.12 5.21
C ASP A 198 -2.30 -17.16 5.67
N MET A 199 -2.39 -15.88 5.32
CA MET A 199 -1.49 -14.81 5.74
C MET A 199 -2.33 -13.63 6.23
N PRO A 200 -2.85 -13.66 7.47
CA PRO A 200 -3.67 -12.57 7.99
C PRO A 200 -2.82 -11.32 8.27
N CYS A 201 -3.44 -10.15 8.15
CA CYS A 201 -2.84 -8.86 8.50
C CYS A 201 -3.80 -8.04 9.39
N THR A 202 -3.25 -7.13 10.19
CA THR A 202 -4.01 -6.24 11.08
C THR A 202 -4.61 -5.05 10.32
N SER A 203 -3.89 -4.54 9.33
CA SER A 203 -4.34 -3.45 8.45
C SER A 203 -4.00 -3.79 7.01
N LEU A 204 -4.83 -3.38 6.05
CA LEU A 204 -4.66 -3.58 4.62
C LEU A 204 -4.59 -2.23 3.90
N HIS A 205 -3.49 -2.02 3.17
CA HIS A 205 -3.19 -0.82 2.41
C HIS A 205 -3.27 -1.16 0.92
N ILE A 206 -4.12 -0.48 0.17
CA ILE A 206 -4.25 -0.72 -1.28
C ILE A 206 -3.13 0.07 -1.97
N LEU A 207 -2.23 -0.61 -2.69
CA LEU A 207 -1.06 0.00 -3.34
C LEU A 207 -1.35 0.56 -4.73
N THR A 208 -2.62 0.77 -5.06
CA THR A 208 -3.04 1.30 -6.35
C THR A 208 -4.10 2.36 -6.17
N ASN A 209 -3.86 3.55 -6.72
CA ASN A 209 -4.82 4.64 -6.67
C ASN A 209 -6.16 4.22 -7.29
N THR A 210 -6.12 3.66 -8.50
CA THR A 210 -7.32 3.21 -9.20
C THR A 210 -8.08 2.12 -8.43
N GLY A 211 -7.38 1.22 -7.72
CA GLY A 211 -8.02 0.18 -6.91
C GLY A 211 -8.82 0.72 -5.71
N HIS A 212 -8.57 1.95 -5.24
CA HIS A 212 -9.37 2.56 -4.18
C HIS A 212 -10.82 2.83 -4.60
N SER A 213 -11.11 2.94 -5.89
CA SER A 213 -12.50 3.00 -6.39
C SER A 213 -13.31 1.75 -6.02
N ASN A 214 -12.63 0.64 -5.76
CA ASN A 214 -13.19 -0.66 -5.39
C ASN A 214 -12.90 -1.04 -3.93
N LYS A 215 -12.47 -0.07 -3.09
CA LYS A 215 -12.17 -0.28 -1.66
C LYS A 215 -13.33 -0.93 -0.90
N SER A 216 -14.58 -0.66 -1.28
CA SER A 216 -15.77 -1.22 -0.62
C SER A 216 -15.80 -2.75 -0.62
N TYR A 217 -15.22 -3.43 -1.62
CA TYR A 217 -15.10 -4.88 -1.62
C TYR A 217 -14.18 -5.40 -0.51
N PHE A 218 -13.12 -4.65 -0.20
CA PHE A 218 -12.21 -4.93 0.89
C PHE A 218 -12.81 -4.58 2.25
N GLY A 219 -13.61 -3.51 2.33
CA GLY A 219 -14.23 -3.05 3.58
C GLY A 219 -15.49 -3.81 3.99
N ASN A 220 -16.18 -4.48 3.07
CA ASN A 220 -17.46 -5.16 3.33
C ASN A 220 -17.28 -6.46 4.14
N ASP A 221 -17.83 -6.52 5.36
CA ASP A 221 -17.75 -7.67 6.29
C ASP A 221 -18.30 -9.00 5.74
N TYR A 222 -19.17 -8.95 4.74
CA TYR A 222 -19.66 -10.14 4.03
C TYR A 222 -18.64 -10.70 3.03
N LEU A 223 -17.67 -9.89 2.61
CA LEU A 223 -16.65 -10.23 1.63
C LEU A 223 -15.28 -10.40 2.32
N LEU A 224 -14.52 -9.31 2.41
CA LEU A 224 -13.15 -9.25 2.94
C LEU A 224 -13.02 -8.29 4.14
N GLY A 225 -14.15 -7.93 4.74
CA GLY A 225 -14.24 -6.77 5.63
C GLY A 225 -13.49 -6.82 6.95
N LYS A 226 -13.52 -5.63 7.56
CA LYS A 226 -12.75 -5.20 8.73
C LYS A 226 -12.85 -6.16 9.91
N ALA A 227 -14.05 -6.68 10.19
CA ALA A 227 -14.27 -7.55 11.34
C ALA A 227 -13.48 -8.87 11.27
N LYS A 228 -13.20 -9.38 10.06
CA LYS A 228 -12.50 -10.67 9.86
C LYS A 228 -11.03 -10.49 9.55
N PHE A 229 -10.70 -9.47 8.76
CA PHE A 229 -9.38 -9.38 8.15
C PHE A 229 -8.63 -8.08 8.47
N GLY A 230 -9.16 -7.24 9.36
CA GLY A 230 -8.52 -5.98 9.74
C GLY A 230 -8.89 -4.81 8.84
N ASP A 231 -8.52 -3.61 9.30
CA ASP A 231 -8.91 -2.33 8.70
C ASP A 231 -8.39 -2.21 7.27
N VAL A 232 -9.14 -1.52 6.41
CA VAL A 232 -8.68 -1.18 5.07
C VAL A 232 -8.45 0.32 5.01
N ASP A 233 -7.22 0.73 4.80
CA ASP A 233 -6.85 2.14 4.77
C ASP A 233 -7.14 2.74 3.39
N ASP A 234 -7.64 3.99 3.38
CA ASP A 234 -7.79 4.77 2.15
C ASP A 234 -6.57 5.67 1.97
N MET A 235 -5.62 5.21 1.18
CA MET A 235 -4.36 5.92 0.97
C MET A 235 -4.56 7.18 0.11
N THR A 236 -5.61 7.23 -0.71
CA THR A 236 -5.91 8.42 -1.53
C THR A 236 -6.39 9.60 -0.68
N ILE A 237 -7.14 9.32 0.39
CA ILE A 237 -7.51 10.32 1.39
C ILE A 237 -6.26 10.87 2.11
N LYS A 238 -5.32 10.00 2.47
CA LYS A 238 -4.05 10.40 3.12
C LYS A 238 -3.20 11.30 2.22
N VAL A 239 -3.11 10.97 0.93
CA VAL A 239 -2.46 11.84 -0.07
C VAL A 239 -3.13 13.21 -0.15
N ALA A 240 -4.45 13.26 -0.31
CA ALA A 240 -5.17 14.52 -0.41
C ALA A 240 -5.02 15.38 0.86
N HIS A 241 -5.02 14.76 2.04
CA HIS A 241 -4.74 15.44 3.30
C HIS A 241 -3.32 16.00 3.35
N ARG A 242 -2.31 15.23 2.93
CA ARG A 242 -0.91 15.69 2.93
C ARG A 242 -0.68 16.88 1.99
N ILE A 243 -1.33 16.88 0.83
CA ILE A 243 -1.32 18.03 -0.09
C ILE A 243 -1.92 19.25 0.61
N LYS A 244 -3.07 19.10 1.27
CA LYS A 244 -3.72 20.20 1.98
C LYS A 244 -2.85 20.80 3.08
N VAL A 245 -2.22 19.97 3.91
CA VAL A 245 -1.32 20.45 4.97
C VAL A 245 -0.11 21.18 4.36
N ALA A 246 0.45 20.67 3.27
CA ALA A 246 1.54 21.33 2.55
C ALA A 246 1.11 22.63 1.84
N SER A 247 -0.16 22.74 1.43
CA SER A 247 -0.75 23.94 0.81
C SER A 247 -0.82 25.12 1.77
N GLN A 248 -1.06 24.87 3.06
CA GLN A 248 -1.23 25.92 4.07
C GLN A 248 0.04 26.77 4.26
N LYS A 249 1.21 26.23 3.89
CA LYS A 249 2.50 26.92 3.96
C LYS A 249 2.84 27.72 2.69
N ARG A 250 1.94 27.74 1.71
CA ARG A 250 2.13 28.38 0.40
C ARG A 250 1.03 29.43 0.15
N PRO A 251 1.23 30.34 -0.83
CA PRO A 251 0.20 31.29 -1.21
C PRO A 251 -1.15 30.60 -1.51
N PRO A 252 -2.29 31.25 -1.20
CA PRO A 252 -3.61 30.71 -1.51
C PRO A 252 -3.77 30.40 -3.01
N GLY A 253 -4.62 29.41 -3.33
CA GLY A 253 -4.92 29.03 -4.71
C GLY A 253 -4.00 27.96 -5.27
N GLU A 254 -3.69 26.90 -4.50
CA GLU A 254 -2.94 25.77 -5.04
C GLU A 254 -3.75 25.05 -6.12
N ARG A 255 -3.11 24.92 -7.29
CA ARG A 255 -3.61 24.21 -8.48
C ARG A 255 -2.76 22.97 -8.70
N VAL A 256 -3.36 21.80 -8.54
CA VAL A 256 -2.68 20.50 -8.55
C VAL A 256 -2.97 19.81 -9.88
N LEU A 257 -1.96 19.67 -10.74
CA LEU A 257 -2.05 18.85 -11.95
C LEU A 257 -1.95 17.38 -11.57
N VAL A 258 -3.03 16.64 -11.80
CA VAL A 258 -3.16 15.22 -11.46
C VAL A 258 -2.74 14.38 -12.66
N LEU A 259 -1.61 13.70 -12.54
CA LEU A 259 -1.04 12.83 -13.56
C LEU A 259 -1.29 11.37 -13.17
N GLY A 260 -2.14 10.66 -13.88
CA GLY A 260 -2.48 9.27 -13.55
C GLY A 260 -3.19 8.53 -14.68
N THR A 261 -3.79 7.39 -14.33
CA THR A 261 -4.53 6.58 -15.31
C THR A 261 -5.81 7.26 -15.79
N THR A 262 -6.21 6.93 -17.01
CA THR A 262 -7.51 7.33 -17.60
C THR A 262 -8.69 6.95 -16.71
N ASP A 263 -8.68 5.74 -16.14
CA ASP A 263 -9.76 5.28 -15.25
C ASP A 263 -9.84 6.10 -13.95
N ALA A 264 -8.69 6.45 -13.34
CA ALA A 264 -8.67 7.29 -12.14
C ALA A 264 -9.18 8.71 -12.43
N ALA A 265 -8.87 9.26 -13.61
CA ALA A 265 -9.36 10.56 -14.07
C ALA A 265 -10.88 10.52 -14.34
N HIS A 266 -11.37 9.53 -15.08
CA HIS A 266 -12.80 9.32 -15.35
C HIS A 266 -13.62 9.16 -14.06
N LYS A 267 -13.10 8.40 -13.08
CA LYS A 267 -13.72 8.22 -11.77
C LYS A 267 -13.59 9.43 -10.83
N LYS A 268 -12.90 10.50 -11.27
CA LYS A 268 -12.65 11.73 -10.50
C LYS A 268 -12.09 11.45 -9.09
N LEU A 269 -11.21 10.44 -8.98
CA LEU A 269 -10.71 9.97 -7.69
C LEU A 269 -10.07 11.10 -6.87
N TYR A 270 -9.03 11.74 -7.41
CA TYR A 270 -8.38 12.88 -6.77
C TYR A 270 -9.12 14.21 -6.95
N PRO A 271 -9.73 14.53 -8.12
CA PRO A 271 -10.50 15.76 -8.27
C PRO A 271 -11.54 15.99 -7.16
N ASN A 272 -12.30 14.95 -6.80
CA ASN A 272 -13.28 15.06 -5.72
C ASN A 272 -12.62 15.22 -4.33
N LEU A 273 -11.52 14.51 -4.06
CA LEU A 273 -10.83 14.58 -2.77
C LEU A 273 -10.12 15.92 -2.54
N LEU A 274 -9.59 16.52 -3.61
CA LEU A 274 -8.90 17.81 -3.60
C LEU A 274 -9.90 18.97 -3.51
N SER A 275 -10.97 18.95 -4.30
CA SER A 275 -12.02 19.98 -4.24
C SER A 275 -12.69 20.05 -2.87
N ASN A 276 -12.91 18.91 -2.22
CA ASN A 276 -13.39 18.82 -0.83
C ASN A 276 -12.49 19.53 0.19
N ARG A 277 -11.22 19.76 -0.15
CA ARG A 277 -10.20 20.42 0.68
C ARG A 277 -9.86 21.83 0.20
N ASN A 278 -10.68 22.42 -0.67
CA ASN A 278 -10.46 23.72 -1.30
C ASN A 278 -9.11 23.79 -2.04
N LEU A 279 -8.80 22.73 -2.77
CA LEU A 279 -7.66 22.67 -3.69
C LEU A 279 -8.22 22.52 -5.11
N GLU A 280 -7.67 23.26 -6.06
CA GLU A 280 -8.08 23.14 -7.46
C GLU A 280 -7.35 21.94 -8.07
N SER A 281 -8.10 20.98 -8.61
CA SER A 281 -7.54 19.87 -9.38
C SER A 281 -7.55 20.21 -10.86
N VAL A 282 -6.41 20.03 -11.53
CA VAL A 282 -6.29 20.13 -12.98
C VAL A 282 -6.01 18.75 -13.55
N LEU A 283 -6.69 18.40 -14.64
CA LEU A 283 -6.39 17.20 -15.43
C LEU A 283 -5.70 17.63 -16.74
N PRO A 284 -4.82 16.80 -17.32
CA PRO A 284 -4.26 17.08 -18.63
C PRO A 284 -5.35 16.93 -19.69
N THR A 285 -5.89 18.06 -20.18
CA THR A 285 -6.92 18.12 -21.21
C THR A 285 -6.36 18.68 -22.51
N GLY A 286 -6.75 18.15 -23.67
CA GLY A 286 -6.35 18.65 -24.99
C GLY A 286 -5.43 17.70 -25.76
N VAL A 287 -4.77 18.24 -26.79
CA VAL A 287 -3.85 17.51 -27.67
C VAL A 287 -2.42 17.67 -27.16
N PHE A 288 -1.71 16.57 -26.97
CA PHE A 288 -0.27 16.59 -26.80
C PHE A 288 0.38 16.26 -28.15
N GLU A 289 0.71 17.30 -28.90
CA GLU A 289 1.57 17.16 -30.08
C GLU A 289 3.00 17.03 -29.55
N GLY A 290 3.59 15.85 -29.67
CA GLY A 290 5.02 15.69 -29.38
C GLY A 290 5.87 16.64 -30.24
N PRO A 291 7.19 16.74 -29.99
CA PRO A 291 8.08 17.62 -30.73
C PRO A 291 8.21 17.26 -32.23
N ASP A 292 7.70 16.10 -32.68
CA ASP A 292 7.64 15.73 -34.10
C ASP A 292 6.19 15.43 -34.57
N PRO A 293 5.52 16.37 -35.26
CA PRO A 293 4.15 16.22 -35.77
C PRO A 293 4.00 15.29 -37.00
N GLN A 294 5.08 14.72 -37.56
CA GLN A 294 5.03 14.05 -38.88
C GLN A 294 4.67 12.55 -38.88
N SER A 295 4.41 11.93 -37.73
CA SER A 295 4.01 10.51 -37.68
C SER A 295 2.61 10.28 -38.28
N TYR A 296 2.55 9.89 -39.57
CA TYR A 296 1.33 9.59 -40.33
C TYR A 296 0.39 8.56 -39.64
N LEU A 297 0.91 7.73 -38.73
CA LEU A 297 0.15 6.74 -37.96
C LEU A 297 -0.61 7.35 -36.78
N GLN A 298 -0.13 8.47 -36.21
CA GLN A 298 -0.86 9.18 -35.17
C GLN A 298 -2.22 9.64 -35.70
N LYS A 299 -2.31 10.14 -36.94
CA LYS A 299 -3.56 10.58 -37.59
C LYS A 299 -4.60 9.47 -37.80
N ALA A 300 -4.17 8.25 -38.14
CA ALA A 300 -5.09 7.13 -38.38
C ALA A 300 -5.62 6.51 -37.08
N VAL A 301 -4.77 6.37 -36.06
CA VAL A 301 -5.19 5.96 -34.71
C VAL A 301 -6.02 7.07 -34.02
N HIS A 302 -5.75 8.34 -34.34
CA HIS A 302 -6.50 9.53 -33.91
C HIS A 302 -8.00 9.42 -34.22
N ALA A 303 -8.33 9.05 -35.45
CA ALA A 303 -9.70 9.06 -35.94
C ALA A 303 -10.59 8.01 -35.26
N VAL A 304 -10.00 6.87 -34.87
CA VAL A 304 -10.73 5.75 -34.25
C VAL A 304 -10.89 5.95 -32.73
N LYS A 305 -9.88 6.49 -32.04
CA LYS A 305 -9.93 6.66 -30.57
C LYS A 305 -10.76 7.87 -30.12
N LYS A 306 -10.82 8.93 -30.93
CA LYS A 306 -11.63 10.14 -30.69
C LYS A 306 -13.13 9.85 -30.47
N ALA A 307 -13.63 8.74 -31.00
CA ALA A 307 -15.04 8.35 -30.89
C ALA A 307 -15.39 7.62 -29.57
N TYR A 308 -14.41 7.08 -28.82
CA TYR A 308 -14.67 6.22 -27.65
C TYR A 308 -14.15 6.76 -26.31
N TYR A 309 -13.08 7.56 -26.32
CA TYR A 309 -12.45 8.10 -25.10
C TYR A 309 -12.07 9.56 -25.34
N GLY A 310 -12.82 10.50 -24.76
CA GLY A 310 -12.45 11.92 -24.84
C GLY A 310 -11.07 12.20 -24.20
N GLU A 311 -10.41 13.24 -24.70
CA GLU A 311 -9.15 13.86 -24.24
C GLU A 311 -7.84 13.10 -24.53
N GLU A 312 -7.28 13.38 -25.71
CA GLU A 312 -6.08 12.78 -26.33
C GLU A 312 -4.84 12.73 -25.42
N ALA A 313 -4.66 13.73 -24.56
CA ALA A 313 -3.58 13.77 -23.58
C ALA A 313 -3.64 12.61 -22.56
N GLN A 314 -4.83 12.25 -22.07
CA GLN A 314 -4.96 11.18 -21.07
C GLN A 314 -4.65 9.81 -21.68
N VAL A 315 -5.02 9.58 -22.94
CA VAL A 315 -4.69 8.36 -23.68
C VAL A 315 -3.18 8.22 -23.89
N TYR A 316 -2.51 9.33 -24.19
CA TYR A 316 -1.06 9.34 -24.34
C TYR A 316 -0.35 9.03 -23.01
N LEU A 317 -0.76 9.70 -21.93
CA LEU A 317 -0.26 9.41 -20.57
C LEU A 317 -0.49 7.94 -20.18
N GLN A 318 -1.64 7.37 -20.53
CA GLN A 318 -1.90 5.94 -20.30
C GLN A 318 -0.93 5.04 -21.07
N THR A 319 -0.52 5.44 -22.28
CA THR A 319 0.46 4.68 -23.08
C THR A 319 1.83 4.70 -22.42
N ILE A 320 2.26 5.85 -21.88
CA ILE A 320 3.48 5.98 -21.08
C ILE A 320 3.41 5.08 -19.84
N ILE A 321 2.31 5.14 -19.08
CA ILE A 321 2.09 4.30 -17.89
C ILE A 321 2.19 2.81 -18.26
N ASN A 322 1.59 2.39 -19.37
CA ASN A 322 1.65 0.99 -19.82
C ASN A 322 3.06 0.54 -20.19
N GLN A 323 3.88 1.41 -20.80
CA GLN A 323 5.29 1.13 -21.04
C GLN A 323 6.09 1.00 -19.74
N ALA A 324 5.83 1.90 -18.77
CA ALA A 324 6.43 1.80 -17.44
C ALA A 324 6.05 0.48 -16.74
N LYS A 325 4.78 0.05 -16.82
CA LYS A 325 4.30 -1.25 -16.31
C LYS A 325 5.00 -2.46 -16.93
N ALA A 326 5.46 -2.34 -18.16
CA ALA A 326 6.21 -3.35 -18.88
C ALA A 326 7.73 -3.30 -18.58
N GLY A 327 8.19 -2.39 -17.72
CA GLY A 327 9.62 -2.20 -17.41
C GLY A 327 10.40 -1.47 -18.51
N LYS A 328 9.70 -0.83 -19.45
CA LYS A 328 10.28 -0.23 -20.67
C LYS A 328 10.51 1.27 -20.56
N VAL A 329 10.94 1.73 -19.38
CA VAL A 329 11.11 3.17 -19.09
C VAL A 329 12.20 3.81 -19.97
N ASN A 330 13.27 3.08 -20.25
CA ASN A 330 14.40 3.53 -21.09
C ASN A 330 14.28 3.10 -22.55
N ASP A 331 13.21 2.37 -22.92
CA ASP A 331 12.97 2.00 -24.31
C ASP A 331 12.26 3.17 -25.03
N PRO A 332 12.44 3.30 -26.36
CA PRO A 332 11.68 4.26 -27.16
C PRO A 332 10.17 4.03 -27.06
N MET A 333 9.40 5.12 -27.01
CA MET A 333 7.95 5.05 -27.15
C MET A 333 7.56 4.50 -28.54
N PRO A 334 6.43 3.79 -28.68
CA PRO A 334 6.01 3.27 -29.98
C PRO A 334 5.89 4.38 -31.04
N ASN A 335 6.70 4.27 -32.10
CA ASN A 335 6.79 5.24 -33.20
C ASN A 335 7.37 6.62 -32.81
N GLU A 336 8.20 6.68 -31.77
CA GLU A 336 8.94 7.89 -31.38
C GLU A 336 10.39 7.54 -31.05
N GLU A 337 11.31 8.49 -31.24
CA GLU A 337 12.71 8.33 -30.86
C GLU A 337 12.95 8.50 -29.35
N ARG A 338 12.05 9.23 -28.67
CA ARG A 338 12.14 9.52 -27.24
C ARG A 338 11.90 8.26 -26.42
N THR A 339 12.67 8.10 -25.34
CA THR A 339 12.38 7.07 -24.33
C THR A 339 11.04 7.33 -23.65
N CYS A 340 10.42 6.29 -23.10
CA CYS A 340 9.21 6.42 -22.28
C CYS A 340 9.37 7.45 -21.14
N GLY A 341 10.52 7.42 -20.45
CA GLY A 341 10.82 8.40 -19.41
C GLY A 341 10.91 9.84 -19.93
N GLN A 342 11.58 10.06 -21.07
CA GLN A 342 11.66 11.40 -21.67
C GLN A 342 10.28 11.89 -22.15
N ALA A 343 9.49 11.01 -22.77
CA ALA A 343 8.12 11.31 -23.18
C ALA A 343 7.25 11.74 -22.00
N PHE A 344 7.42 11.10 -20.82
CA PHE A 344 6.74 11.52 -19.60
C PHE A 344 7.18 12.91 -19.12
N VAL A 345 8.49 13.19 -19.09
CA VAL A 345 9.02 14.50 -18.68
C VAL A 345 8.45 15.59 -19.58
N ASP A 346 8.53 15.41 -20.91
CA ASP A 346 8.00 16.37 -21.88
C ASP A 346 6.49 16.60 -21.71
N PHE A 347 5.74 15.52 -21.48
CA PHE A 347 4.30 15.57 -21.23
C PHE A 347 3.98 16.37 -19.97
N ALA A 348 4.62 16.05 -18.85
CA ALA A 348 4.40 16.73 -17.58
C ALA A 348 4.77 18.22 -17.67
N VAL A 349 5.88 18.55 -18.33
CA VAL A 349 6.34 19.93 -18.53
C VAL A 349 5.34 20.73 -19.37
N HIS A 350 4.86 20.17 -20.47
CA HIS A 350 3.88 20.81 -21.34
C HIS A 350 2.60 21.18 -20.58
N PHE A 351 2.00 20.20 -19.89
CA PHE A 351 0.74 20.45 -19.17
C PHE A 351 0.93 21.30 -17.92
N ALA A 352 2.07 21.21 -17.23
CA ALA A 352 2.36 22.08 -16.10
C ALA A 352 2.43 23.56 -16.50
N ARG A 353 3.10 23.85 -17.63
CA ARG A 353 3.23 25.22 -18.16
C ARG A 353 1.89 25.77 -18.66
N ASN A 354 1.14 24.96 -19.41
CA ASN A 354 -0.14 25.40 -19.99
C ASN A 354 -1.25 25.57 -18.95
N SER A 355 -1.26 24.71 -17.93
CA SER A 355 -2.25 24.83 -16.86
C SER A 355 -1.89 25.86 -15.80
N GLN A 356 -0.65 26.36 -15.75
CA GLN A 356 -0.14 27.17 -14.64
C GLN A 356 -0.35 26.48 -13.27
N CYS A 357 -0.15 25.16 -13.23
CA CYS A 357 -0.26 24.44 -11.97
C CYS A 357 0.87 24.84 -11.02
N THR A 358 0.58 24.83 -9.72
CA THR A 358 1.56 25.10 -8.66
C THR A 358 2.09 23.81 -8.03
N ALA A 359 1.50 22.67 -8.40
CA ALA A 359 1.92 21.35 -7.93
C ALA A 359 1.60 20.25 -8.93
N LEU A 360 2.41 19.19 -8.89
CA LEU A 360 2.20 17.93 -9.60
C LEU A 360 1.84 16.83 -8.61
N LEU A 361 0.77 16.09 -8.91
CA LEU A 361 0.41 14.87 -8.21
C LEU A 361 0.62 13.67 -9.13
N PHE A 362 1.57 12.80 -8.78
CA PHE A 362 1.84 11.54 -9.46
C PHE A 362 0.87 10.46 -8.96
N SER A 363 -0.37 10.50 -9.45
CA SER A 363 -1.50 9.66 -9.02
C SER A 363 -1.53 8.23 -9.58
N CYS A 364 -0.42 7.74 -10.12
CA CYS A 364 -0.24 6.34 -10.53
C CYS A 364 1.09 5.85 -9.96
N THR A 365 1.12 4.69 -9.31
CA THR A 365 2.34 4.19 -8.63
C THR A 365 3.48 3.84 -9.59
N GLU A 366 3.19 3.63 -10.88
CA GLU A 366 4.24 3.49 -11.90
C GLU A 366 4.94 4.79 -12.26
N ILE A 367 4.33 5.96 -12.01
CA ILE A 367 4.97 7.24 -12.33
C ILE A 367 6.17 7.50 -11.42
N PRO A 368 6.07 7.36 -10.07
CA PRO A 368 7.24 7.42 -9.19
C PRO A 368 8.35 6.44 -9.59
N MET A 369 8.00 5.20 -9.90
CA MET A 369 8.95 4.19 -10.40
C MET A 369 9.66 4.66 -11.68
N LEU A 370 8.92 5.22 -12.65
CA LEU A 370 9.49 5.81 -13.87
C LEU A 370 10.43 6.96 -13.53
N LEU A 371 10.01 7.88 -12.67
CA LEU A 371 10.76 9.07 -12.32
C LEU A 371 12.09 8.74 -11.62
N HIS A 372 12.11 7.73 -10.76
CA HIS A 372 13.33 7.29 -10.08
C HIS A 372 14.25 6.42 -10.94
N THR A 373 13.88 6.12 -12.19
CA THR A 373 14.74 5.37 -13.12
C THR A 373 15.84 6.28 -13.66
N LYS A 374 17.08 5.76 -13.71
CA LYS A 374 18.23 6.43 -14.35
C LYS A 374 17.99 6.58 -15.85
N VAL A 375 18.31 7.75 -16.41
CA VAL A 375 18.09 8.08 -17.84
C VAL A 375 18.84 7.12 -18.77
N SER A 376 20.01 6.63 -18.33
CA SER A 376 20.76 5.58 -19.01
C SER A 376 21.57 4.78 -18.00
N ALA A 377 22.11 3.62 -18.40
CA ALA A 377 22.92 2.77 -17.53
C ALA A 377 24.17 3.49 -16.97
N ASN A 378 24.68 4.49 -17.70
CA ASN A 378 25.89 5.24 -17.36
C ASN A 378 25.59 6.63 -16.75
N SER A 379 24.32 6.99 -16.57
CA SER A 379 23.93 8.28 -16.00
C SER A 379 23.60 8.14 -14.52
N GLU A 380 24.05 9.10 -13.71
CA GLU A 380 23.56 9.27 -12.34
C GLU A 380 22.26 10.08 -12.27
N GLN A 381 21.89 10.74 -13.36
CA GLN A 381 20.67 11.53 -13.47
C GLN A 381 19.45 10.62 -13.66
N THR A 382 18.38 10.94 -12.94
CA THR A 382 17.06 10.28 -13.06
C THR A 382 16.09 11.12 -13.89
N TYR A 383 14.98 10.54 -14.33
CA TYR A 383 13.91 11.32 -14.98
C TYR A 383 13.24 12.32 -14.01
N GLU A 384 13.29 12.07 -12.69
CA GLU A 384 12.88 13.03 -11.66
C GLU A 384 13.76 14.29 -11.69
N ASP A 385 15.08 14.11 -11.84
CA ASP A 385 16.02 15.23 -11.92
C ASP A 385 15.77 16.06 -13.19
N LEU A 386 15.59 15.40 -14.35
CA LEU A 386 15.22 16.09 -15.60
C LEU A 386 13.91 16.87 -15.47
N LEU A 387 12.89 16.29 -14.84
CA LEU A 387 11.62 16.97 -14.62
C LEU A 387 11.78 18.21 -13.72
N LYS A 388 12.55 18.10 -12.64
CA LYS A 388 12.83 19.20 -11.72
C LYS A 388 13.66 20.30 -12.37
N GLU A 389 14.57 19.96 -13.28
CA GLU A 389 15.36 20.93 -14.06
C GLU A 389 14.49 21.68 -15.08
N ALA A 390 13.52 21.00 -15.70
CA ALA A 390 12.66 21.58 -16.75
C ALA A 390 11.52 22.47 -16.20
N LEU A 391 11.21 22.37 -14.91
CA LEU A 391 10.11 23.07 -14.25
C LEU A 391 10.60 24.14 -13.25
N PRO A 392 9.79 25.19 -12.99
CA PRO A 392 10.11 26.16 -11.95
C PRO A 392 10.30 25.49 -10.58
N LYS A 393 11.31 25.93 -9.83
CA LYS A 393 11.59 25.44 -8.45
C LYS A 393 10.44 25.66 -7.46
N THR A 394 9.46 26.48 -7.83
CA THR A 394 8.25 26.76 -7.03
C THR A 394 7.18 25.68 -7.14
N ILE A 395 7.26 24.79 -8.13
CA ILE A 395 6.31 23.68 -8.28
C ILE A 395 6.56 22.64 -7.18
N ALA A 396 5.50 22.27 -6.46
CA ALA A 396 5.55 21.17 -5.49
C ALA A 396 5.32 19.82 -6.18
N TYR A 397 5.95 18.76 -5.65
CA TYR A 397 5.85 17.40 -6.18
C TYR A 397 5.25 16.48 -5.13
N TYR A 398 4.17 15.79 -5.48
CA TYR A 398 3.51 14.81 -4.63
C TYR A 398 3.57 13.43 -5.25
N ASP A 399 4.47 12.63 -4.70
CA ASP A 399 4.63 11.21 -5.01
C ASP A 399 3.68 10.38 -4.15
N THR A 400 2.68 9.74 -4.78
CA THR A 400 1.73 8.89 -4.03
C THR A 400 2.40 7.66 -3.44
N GLU A 401 3.38 7.06 -4.12
CA GLU A 401 4.06 5.87 -3.62
C GLU A 401 4.84 6.21 -2.35
N LYS A 402 5.59 7.32 -2.36
CA LYS A 402 6.31 7.80 -1.17
C LYS A 402 5.37 8.09 0.00
N ILE A 403 4.22 8.73 -0.27
CA ILE A 403 3.22 8.97 0.76
C ILE A 403 2.64 7.66 1.28
N PHE A 404 2.41 6.66 0.41
CA PHE A 404 1.93 5.35 0.82
C PHE A 404 2.93 4.66 1.74
N VAL A 405 4.21 4.64 1.35
CA VAL A 405 5.31 4.09 2.13
C VAL A 405 5.41 4.76 3.50
N ASP A 406 5.37 6.09 3.57
CA ASP A 406 5.40 6.84 4.84
C ASP A 406 4.26 6.40 5.78
N GLU A 407 3.04 6.28 5.26
CA GLU A 407 1.87 5.92 6.08
C GLU A 407 1.88 4.46 6.52
N ILE A 408 2.33 3.54 5.65
CA ILE A 408 2.52 2.12 5.99
C ILE A 408 3.60 1.96 7.06
N ALA A 409 4.72 2.68 6.90
CA ALA A 409 5.83 2.67 7.86
C ALA A 409 5.37 3.17 9.24
N LYS A 410 4.65 4.29 9.30
CA LYS A 410 4.05 4.80 10.55
C LYS A 410 3.12 3.80 11.20
N LYS A 411 2.25 3.16 10.42
CA LYS A 411 1.29 2.17 10.91
C LYS A 411 2.02 0.94 11.48
N SER A 412 3.01 0.43 10.74
CA SER A 412 3.85 -0.68 11.16
C SER A 412 4.63 -0.35 12.44
N ALA A 413 5.30 0.80 12.50
CA ALA A 413 6.04 1.25 13.69
C ALA A 413 5.13 1.32 14.93
N THR A 414 3.92 1.86 14.76
CA THR A 414 2.91 1.91 15.84
C THR A 414 2.56 0.50 16.33
N LEU A 415 2.33 -0.46 15.43
CA LEU A 415 1.99 -1.85 15.79
C LEU A 415 3.19 -2.65 16.35
N GLN A 416 4.41 -2.24 16.06
CA GLN A 416 5.62 -2.77 16.67
C GLN A 416 5.79 -2.27 18.11
N LEU A 417 5.50 -0.98 18.36
CA LEU A 417 5.50 -0.38 19.69
C LEU A 417 4.31 -0.83 20.55
N HIS A 418 3.18 -1.11 19.93
CA HIS A 418 1.92 -1.52 20.56
C HIS A 418 1.41 -2.86 20.05
N PRO A 419 2.09 -3.99 20.36
CA PRO A 419 1.64 -5.32 19.92
C PRO A 419 0.21 -5.69 20.34
N GLU A 420 -0.31 -5.09 21.41
CA GLU A 420 -1.68 -5.22 21.89
C GLU A 420 -2.74 -4.66 20.93
N MET A 421 -2.35 -3.73 20.05
CA MET A 421 -3.20 -3.21 18.98
C MET A 421 -3.28 -4.14 17.78
N ARG A 422 -2.45 -5.19 17.72
CA ARG A 422 -2.57 -6.20 16.67
C ARG A 422 -3.89 -6.92 16.86
N SER A 423 -4.68 -7.01 15.79
CA SER A 423 -5.99 -7.61 15.86
C SER A 423 -5.88 -9.04 16.39
N THR A 424 -6.62 -9.36 17.46
CA THR A 424 -6.72 -10.73 18.00
C THR A 424 -7.63 -11.64 17.16
N SER A 425 -8.15 -11.13 16.02
CA SER A 425 -9.22 -11.77 15.26
C SER A 425 -8.88 -13.12 14.64
N SER A 426 -7.60 -13.51 14.54
CA SER A 426 -7.22 -14.76 13.87
C SER A 426 -7.16 -16.01 14.76
N LEU A 427 -7.31 -15.92 16.10
CA LEU A 427 -7.21 -17.12 16.94
C LEU A 427 -8.41 -17.25 17.91
N ARG A 428 -9.45 -17.92 17.39
CA ARG A 428 -10.51 -18.65 18.13
C ARG A 428 -11.24 -17.86 19.24
N ARG A 429 -12.48 -17.44 18.95
CA ARG A 429 -13.54 -17.09 19.93
C ARG A 429 -13.28 -15.91 20.89
N GLY A 430 -12.31 -15.04 20.63
CA GLY A 430 -12.15 -13.78 21.36
C GLY A 430 -12.92 -12.64 20.68
N GLY A 431 -13.79 -11.95 21.43
CA GLY A 431 -14.41 -10.70 20.94
C GLY A 431 -13.35 -9.63 20.62
N LEU A 432 -13.71 -8.66 19.77
CA LEU A 432 -12.90 -7.46 19.56
C LEU A 432 -12.58 -6.80 20.91
N SER A 433 -11.34 -6.35 21.13
CA SER A 433 -11.02 -5.60 22.35
C SER A 433 -11.90 -4.34 22.43
N HIS A 434 -12.15 -3.84 23.64
CA HIS A 434 -13.01 -2.67 23.83
C HIS A 434 -12.51 -1.46 23.01
N TYR A 435 -11.19 -1.26 22.96
CA TYR A 435 -10.53 -0.29 22.09
C TYR A 435 -10.89 -0.43 20.61
N HIS A 436 -10.80 -1.64 20.04
CA HIS A 436 -11.17 -1.90 18.64
C HIS A 436 -12.67 -1.65 18.38
N VAL A 437 -13.54 -1.98 19.35
CA VAL A 437 -14.99 -1.70 19.25
C VAL A 437 -15.25 -0.19 19.21
N LEU A 438 -14.54 0.58 20.04
CA LEU A 438 -14.67 2.05 20.05
C LEU A 438 -14.15 2.67 18.75
N HIS A 439 -13.00 2.22 18.25
CA HIS A 439 -12.47 2.67 16.96
C HIS A 439 -13.42 2.34 15.79
N ALA A 440 -13.95 1.13 15.73
CA ALA A 440 -14.91 0.75 14.69
C ALA A 440 -16.20 1.60 14.74
N LYS A 441 -16.64 2.01 15.94
CA LYS A 441 -17.76 2.94 16.09
C LYS A 441 -17.40 4.35 15.63
N LEU A 442 -16.19 4.82 15.94
CA LEU A 442 -15.71 6.14 15.52
C LEU A 442 -15.56 6.21 13.98
N ASP A 443 -15.05 5.15 13.36
CA ASP A 443 -14.94 5.07 11.90
C ASP A 443 -16.30 5.12 11.19
N LYS A 444 -17.32 4.45 11.73
CA LYS A 444 -18.70 4.57 11.21
C LYS A 444 -19.20 6.01 11.27
N VAL A 445 -18.87 6.75 12.33
CA VAL A 445 -19.21 8.19 12.41
C VAL A 445 -18.42 9.00 11.39
N LYS A 446 -17.13 8.71 11.17
CA LYS A 446 -16.33 9.34 10.10
C LYS A 446 -16.96 9.14 8.72
N GLU A 447 -17.36 7.91 8.40
CA GLU A 447 -18.03 7.57 7.14
C GLU A 447 -19.37 8.30 6.97
N GLU A 448 -20.20 8.32 8.03
CA GLU A 448 -21.47 9.06 8.04
C GLU A 448 -21.24 10.56 7.82
N ILE A 449 -20.23 11.15 8.47
CA ILE A 449 -19.86 12.56 8.29
C ILE A 449 -19.40 12.83 6.86
N LEU A 450 -18.51 12.01 6.30
CA LEU A 450 -18.03 12.16 4.91
C LEU A 450 -19.18 12.11 3.91
N LYS A 451 -20.08 11.13 4.06
CA LYS A 451 -21.28 11.01 3.22
C LYS A 451 -22.17 12.24 3.34
N TYR A 452 -22.32 12.78 4.54
CA TYR A 452 -23.14 13.97 4.77
C TYR A 452 -22.46 15.23 4.20
N CYS A 453 -21.14 15.37 4.31
CA CYS A 453 -20.36 16.44 3.65
C CYS A 453 -20.56 16.44 2.13
N HIS A 454 -20.56 15.26 1.49
CA HIS A 454 -20.78 15.16 0.05
C HIS A 454 -22.15 15.67 -0.40
N SER A 455 -23.18 15.58 0.44
CA SER A 455 -24.52 16.10 0.12
C SER A 455 -24.58 17.64 0.04
N PHE A 456 -23.52 18.34 0.44
CA PHE A 456 -23.44 19.80 0.44
C PHE A 456 -22.53 20.40 -0.65
N ILE A 457 -21.91 19.59 -1.52
CA ILE A 457 -20.88 20.07 -2.47
C ILE A 457 -21.44 21.08 -3.49
N ASP A 458 -22.69 20.90 -3.93
CA ASP A 458 -23.32 21.73 -4.97
C ASP A 458 -24.35 22.73 -4.42
N LEU A 459 -24.32 22.98 -3.11
CA LEU A 459 -25.32 23.84 -2.46
C LEU A 459 -24.69 25.17 -2.01
N ASP A 460 -25.04 26.25 -2.72
CA ASP A 460 -24.64 27.63 -2.38
C ASP A 460 -25.39 28.22 -1.17
N ASN A 461 -26.04 27.38 -0.39
CA ASN A 461 -26.74 27.81 0.82
C ASN A 461 -25.72 28.01 1.96
N GLU A 462 -25.65 29.23 2.48
CA GLU A 462 -24.79 29.59 3.61
C GLU A 462 -24.95 28.62 4.80
N LEU A 463 -26.17 28.18 5.13
CA LEU A 463 -26.42 27.22 6.19
C LEU A 463 -25.77 25.84 5.91
N HIS A 464 -25.74 25.41 4.65
CA HIS A 464 -25.12 24.14 4.26
C HIS A 464 -23.59 24.23 4.30
N LEU A 465 -23.02 25.37 3.88
CA LEU A 465 -21.60 25.67 4.02
C LEU A 465 -21.18 25.66 5.50
N GLN A 466 -21.96 26.30 6.38
CA GLN A 466 -21.72 26.30 7.82
C GLN A 466 -21.73 24.88 8.41
N LYS A 467 -22.73 24.05 8.07
CA LYS A 467 -22.79 22.64 8.49
C LYS A 467 -21.60 21.83 7.99
N ARG A 468 -21.24 21.98 6.71
CA ARG A 468 -20.09 21.32 6.09
C ARG A 468 -18.80 21.69 6.80
N ASN A 469 -18.59 22.97 7.13
CA ASN A 469 -17.39 23.43 7.81
C ASN A 469 -17.21 22.79 9.19
N VAL A 470 -18.28 22.69 10.00
CA VAL A 470 -18.21 22.02 11.31
C VAL A 470 -17.92 20.53 11.16
N LEU A 471 -18.55 19.86 10.18
CA LEU A 471 -18.32 18.45 9.90
C LEU A 471 -16.88 18.17 9.44
N LEU A 472 -16.32 19.02 8.58
CA LEU A 472 -14.92 18.93 8.15
C LEU A 472 -13.95 19.18 9.30
N ALA A 473 -14.22 20.17 10.16
CA ALA A 473 -13.41 20.41 11.36
C ALA A 473 -13.48 19.23 12.34
N THR A 474 -14.62 18.56 12.42
CA THR A 474 -14.81 17.36 13.24
C THR A 474 -14.00 16.18 12.70
N LEU A 475 -13.98 15.98 11.38
CA LEU A 475 -13.12 14.98 10.76
C LEU A 475 -11.64 15.27 11.03
N GLN A 476 -11.24 16.54 10.92
CA GLN A 476 -9.87 16.97 11.22
C GLN A 476 -9.50 16.65 12.67
N PHE A 477 -10.36 16.99 13.63
CA PHE A 477 -10.17 16.65 15.05
C PHE A 477 -9.95 15.15 15.27
N PHE A 478 -10.66 14.27 14.55
CA PHE A 478 -10.44 12.83 14.68
C PHE A 478 -9.13 12.33 14.05
N GLU A 479 -8.46 13.14 13.23
CA GLU A 479 -7.20 12.81 12.58
C GLU A 479 -5.99 13.34 13.38
N ASP A 480 -6.07 14.56 13.89
CA ASP A 480 -4.93 15.24 14.52
C ASP A 480 -5.13 15.60 16.00
N GLY A 481 -6.31 15.34 16.57
CA GLY A 481 -6.64 15.67 17.96
C GLY A 481 -6.81 17.17 18.23
N ASN A 482 -6.91 18.01 17.20
CA ASN A 482 -6.98 19.47 17.34
C ASN A 482 -8.38 19.94 17.77
N GLN A 483 -8.67 19.84 19.07
CA GLN A 483 -9.94 20.28 19.65
C GLN A 483 -10.20 21.78 19.42
N GLN A 484 -9.15 22.62 19.44
CA GLN A 484 -9.29 24.06 19.24
C GLN A 484 -9.87 24.39 17.86
N ALA A 485 -9.40 23.73 16.79
CA ALA A 485 -9.93 23.95 15.45
C ALA A 485 -11.41 23.57 15.34
N LEU A 486 -11.84 22.52 16.03
CA LEU A 486 -13.24 22.13 16.11
C LEU A 486 -14.06 23.15 16.88
N ASP A 487 -13.57 23.64 18.02
CA ASP A 487 -14.26 24.63 18.84
C ASP A 487 -14.39 25.98 18.12
N ASP A 488 -13.33 26.42 17.44
CA ASP A 488 -13.36 27.61 16.57
C ASP A 488 -14.39 27.46 15.45
N ALA A 489 -14.44 26.29 14.81
CA ALA A 489 -15.44 26.02 13.78
C ALA A 489 -16.85 26.07 14.37
N LYS A 490 -17.11 25.48 15.54
CA LYS A 490 -18.42 25.57 16.21
C LYS A 490 -18.79 27.02 16.54
N ALA A 491 -17.84 27.80 17.08
CA ALA A 491 -18.06 29.19 17.48
C ALA A 491 -18.39 30.10 16.28
N ARG A 492 -17.74 29.89 15.13
CA ARG A 492 -18.01 30.63 13.88
C ARG A 492 -19.35 30.26 13.23
N ASN A 493 -20.00 29.20 13.70
CA ASN A 493 -21.26 28.69 13.15
C ASN A 493 -22.35 28.68 14.22
N PRO A 494 -22.81 29.84 14.74
CA PRO A 494 -23.66 29.93 15.94
C PRO A 494 -24.99 29.18 15.85
N ARG A 495 -25.52 28.95 14.62
CA ARG A 495 -26.71 28.12 14.38
C ARG A 495 -26.48 26.62 14.65
N TYR A 496 -25.24 26.18 14.82
CA TYR A 496 -24.87 24.84 15.27
C TYR A 496 -25.33 24.56 16.71
N ALA A 497 -25.30 25.58 17.58
CA ALA A 497 -25.69 25.45 18.99
C ALA A 497 -27.22 25.48 19.21
N ASP A 498 -28.01 25.71 18.16
CA ASP A 498 -29.47 25.77 18.28
C ASP A 498 -30.07 24.36 18.42
N ALA A 499 -30.30 23.96 19.67
CA ALA A 499 -30.90 22.68 20.04
C ALA A 499 -32.29 22.45 19.41
N LYS A 500 -32.99 23.51 18.97
CA LYS A 500 -34.31 23.38 18.32
C LYS A 500 -34.22 22.82 16.90
N LEU A 501 -33.04 22.86 16.27
CA LEU A 501 -32.87 22.44 14.88
C LEU A 501 -32.62 20.93 14.70
N ARG A 502 -32.50 20.13 15.78
CA ARG A 502 -32.27 18.65 15.76
C ARG A 502 -31.41 18.19 14.57
N SER A 503 -30.32 18.91 14.31
CA SER A 503 -29.57 18.73 13.07
C SER A 503 -28.77 17.42 13.14
N ASN A 504 -28.86 16.58 12.12
CA ASN A 504 -28.01 15.39 11.96
C ASN A 504 -26.52 15.74 12.13
N THR A 505 -26.11 16.96 11.76
CA THR A 505 -24.77 17.48 12.01
C THR A 505 -24.41 17.45 13.50
N LEU A 506 -25.24 18.02 14.38
CA LEU A 506 -24.99 18.06 15.81
C LEU A 506 -24.91 16.63 16.40
N ALA A 507 -25.83 15.75 15.99
CA ALA A 507 -25.83 14.36 16.43
C ALA A 507 -24.53 13.63 16.05
N LEU A 508 -24.05 13.80 14.81
CA LEU A 508 -22.80 13.19 14.34
C LEU A 508 -21.58 13.75 15.08
N VAL A 509 -21.49 15.07 15.24
CA VAL A 509 -20.36 15.72 15.92
C VAL A 509 -20.29 15.29 17.38
N THR A 510 -21.40 15.41 18.13
CA THR A 510 -21.43 15.00 19.54
C THR A 510 -21.13 13.51 19.74
N LYS A 511 -21.70 12.63 18.89
CA LYS A 511 -21.41 11.19 18.93
C LYS A 511 -19.93 10.92 18.68
N GLY A 512 -19.34 11.60 17.71
CA GLY A 512 -17.93 11.45 17.37
C GLY A 512 -16.97 11.98 18.44
N GLU A 513 -17.22 13.16 19.01
CA GLU A 513 -16.43 13.70 20.13
C GLU A 513 -16.43 12.76 21.34
N ARG A 514 -17.60 12.22 21.70
CA ARG A 514 -17.72 11.24 22.78
C ARG A 514 -16.90 9.98 22.50
N LEU A 515 -16.96 9.47 21.26
CA LEU A 515 -16.20 8.28 20.87
C LEU A 515 -14.68 8.55 20.85
N ALA A 516 -14.25 9.72 20.37
CA ALA A 516 -12.85 10.11 20.39
C ALA A 516 -12.30 10.21 21.82
N ALA A 517 -13.05 10.79 22.75
CA ALA A 517 -12.68 10.84 24.17
C ALA A 517 -12.57 9.44 24.80
N LEU A 518 -13.49 8.53 24.48
CA LEU A 518 -13.43 7.15 24.96
C LEU A 518 -12.23 6.39 24.38
N VAL A 519 -11.91 6.61 23.11
CA VAL A 519 -10.71 6.05 22.46
C VAL A 519 -9.44 6.55 23.15
N ALA A 520 -9.34 7.86 23.39
CA ALA A 520 -8.19 8.46 24.09
C ALA A 520 -8.02 7.89 25.50
N ALA A 521 -9.12 7.78 26.26
CA ALA A 521 -9.09 7.20 27.60
C ALA A 521 -8.67 5.72 27.62
N GLU A 522 -9.04 4.93 26.61
CA GLU A 522 -8.54 3.56 26.47
C GLU A 522 -7.07 3.51 26.07
N GLN A 523 -6.61 4.45 25.24
CA GLN A 523 -5.22 4.57 24.84
C GLN A 523 -4.30 4.94 26.02
N GLU A 524 -4.76 5.83 26.91
CA GLU A 524 -4.05 6.20 28.14
C GLU A 524 -3.88 5.03 29.12
N LYS A 525 -4.74 4.01 29.06
CA LYS A 525 -4.61 2.80 29.90
C LYS A 525 -3.52 1.85 29.39
N MET A 526 -3.11 1.95 28.12
CA MET A 526 -2.19 1.00 27.49
C MET A 526 -0.81 0.90 28.18
N PRO A 527 -0.16 1.99 28.64
CA PRO A 527 1.10 1.91 29.38
C PRO A 527 0.99 1.08 30.67
N SER A 528 -0.12 1.19 31.40
CA SER A 528 -0.34 0.42 32.64
C SER A 528 -0.46 -1.09 32.39
N PHE A 529 -0.96 -1.49 31.21
CA PHE A 529 -0.99 -2.89 30.79
C PHE A 529 0.41 -3.41 30.41
N GLN A 530 1.28 -2.56 29.87
CA GLN A 530 2.67 -2.93 29.57
C GLN A 530 3.45 -3.20 30.86
N GLU A 531 3.28 -2.35 31.87
CA GLU A 531 3.90 -2.51 33.19
C GLU A 531 3.40 -3.77 33.90
N MET A 532 2.09 -4.01 33.87
CA MET A 532 1.48 -5.23 34.43
C MET A 532 1.96 -6.50 33.70
N LYS A 533 2.14 -6.45 32.38
CA LYS A 533 2.64 -7.59 31.59
C LYS A 533 4.13 -7.84 31.84
N ALA A 534 4.93 -6.79 32.04
CA ALA A 534 6.32 -6.90 32.46
C ALA A 534 6.42 -7.59 33.83
N GLN A 535 5.62 -7.15 34.81
CA GLN A 535 5.55 -7.77 36.14
C GLN A 535 5.12 -9.24 36.08
N LEU A 536 4.14 -9.58 35.25
CA LEU A 536 3.71 -10.98 35.04
C LEU A 536 4.80 -11.85 34.41
N ASN A 537 5.56 -11.31 33.46
CA ASN A 537 6.66 -12.03 32.83
C ASN A 537 7.84 -12.21 33.77
N ASP A 538 8.15 -11.21 34.59
CA ASP A 538 9.19 -11.31 35.62
C ASP A 538 8.79 -12.31 36.70
N GLY A 539 7.52 -12.33 37.10
CA GLY A 539 6.98 -13.36 38.00
C GLY A 539 7.11 -14.78 37.42
N ARG A 540 6.80 -14.98 36.13
CA ARG A 540 6.98 -16.28 35.47
C ARG A 540 8.45 -16.70 35.38
N LYS A 541 9.37 -15.77 35.13
CA LYS A 541 10.82 -16.06 35.13
C LYS A 541 11.29 -16.50 36.51
N GLN A 542 10.81 -15.84 37.57
CA GLN A 542 11.12 -16.24 38.94
C GLN A 542 10.54 -17.61 39.29
N GLU A 543 9.31 -17.92 38.87
CA GLU A 543 8.72 -19.24 39.08
C GLU A 543 9.50 -20.36 38.37
N LEU A 544 9.97 -20.12 37.14
CA LEU A 544 10.79 -21.06 36.39
C LEU A 544 12.17 -21.26 37.04
N ALA A 545 12.85 -20.18 37.44
CA ALA A 545 14.12 -20.27 38.16
C ALA A 545 13.98 -21.04 39.48
N ASN A 546 12.89 -20.78 40.23
CA ASN A 546 12.59 -21.49 41.47
C ASN A 546 12.21 -22.96 41.26
N ALA A 547 11.70 -23.33 40.07
CA ALA A 547 11.40 -24.71 39.71
C ALA A 547 12.69 -25.48 39.35
N GLU A 548 13.61 -24.84 38.63
CA GLU A 548 14.92 -25.39 38.30
C GLU A 548 15.80 -25.59 39.55
N GLU A 549 15.72 -24.69 40.54
CA GLU A 549 16.41 -24.87 41.83
C GLU A 549 15.83 -26.00 42.71
N LYS A 550 14.58 -26.42 42.45
CA LYS A 550 13.89 -27.47 43.22
C LYS A 550 13.97 -28.85 42.58
N GLU A 551 14.52 -29.00 41.38
CA GLU A 551 14.78 -30.33 40.83
C GLU A 551 15.96 -30.96 41.59
N PRO A 552 15.76 -32.09 42.29
CA PRO A 552 16.85 -32.76 42.99
C PRO A 552 17.88 -33.26 41.96
N PRO A 553 19.19 -33.19 42.27
CA PRO A 553 20.24 -33.56 41.33
C PRO A 553 20.02 -34.99 40.86
N VAL A 554 19.86 -35.14 39.54
CA VAL A 554 19.78 -36.44 38.87
C VAL A 554 21.08 -37.18 39.14
N MET A 555 21.06 -38.13 40.08
CA MET A 555 22.16 -39.06 40.27
C MET A 555 22.23 -39.95 39.01
N LEU A 556 23.13 -39.58 38.10
CA LEU A 556 23.56 -40.42 36.99
C LEU A 556 24.22 -41.68 37.56
N GLN A 557 23.46 -42.77 37.65
CA GLN A 557 24.04 -44.09 37.80
C GLN A 557 24.77 -44.45 36.51
N ALA A 558 26.10 -44.49 36.59
CA ALA A 558 26.96 -45.04 35.56
C ALA A 558 26.64 -46.54 35.37
N GLY A 559 25.86 -46.85 34.35
CA GLY A 559 25.68 -48.20 33.86
C GLY A 559 26.80 -48.53 32.87
N ASN A 560 27.66 -49.48 33.24
CA ASN A 560 28.59 -50.15 32.35
C ASN A 560 27.84 -50.73 31.14
N PHE A 561 28.23 -50.33 29.92
CA PHE A 561 28.40 -51.20 28.75
C PHE A 561 29.36 -50.55 27.75
#